data_AF-A0A9X8VFM1-F1
#
_entry.id   AF-A0A9X8VFM1-F1
#
_cell.length_a   1.000
_cell.length_b   1.000
_cell.length_c   1.000
_cell.angle_alpha   90.00
_cell.angle_beta   90.00
_cell.angle_gamma   90.00
#
_symmetry.space_group_name_H-M   'P 1'
#
loop_
_entity.id
_entity.type
_entity.pdbx_description
1 polymer ?
#
loop_
_entity_poly.entity_id
_entity_poly.type
_entity_poly.pdbx_seq_one_letter_code
_entity_poly.pdbx_strand_id
1 'polypeptide(L)' 'PAELIDNGVNGYLVPDDDAAAFSEGVLELMRDPDLRDRFSVAALDKSRRFSPERIYPQWQQLIE' A
#
# COMPACT_ATOMS: atom_id res chain seq x y z
N PRO A 1 8.13 0.36 -5.05
CA PRO A 1 7.06 -0.33 -4.28
C PRO A 1 7.13 -0.07 -2.76
N ALA A 2 8.30 -0.23 -2.14
CA ALA A 2 8.47 -0.14 -0.67
C ALA A 2 8.14 1.24 -0.06
N GLU A 3 8.17 2.33 -0.84
CA GLU A 3 7.73 3.65 -0.36
C GLU A 3 6.21 3.73 -0.18
N LEU A 4 5.45 2.91 -0.91
CA LEU A 4 3.99 2.88 -0.91
C LEU A 4 3.44 1.78 -0.01
N ILE A 5 4.13 0.64 0.07
CA ILE A 5 3.68 -0.54 0.80
C ILE A 5 4.49 -0.69 2.10
N ASP A 6 3.79 -0.66 3.23
CA ASP A 6 4.29 -1.11 4.52
C ASP A 6 3.96 -2.59 4.66
N ASN A 7 4.99 -3.44 4.54
CA ASN A 7 4.84 -4.88 4.53
C ASN A 7 4.11 -5.40 5.77
N GLY A 8 3.06 -6.19 5.57
CA GLY A 8 2.23 -6.74 6.65
C GLY A 8 1.22 -5.75 7.25
N VAL A 9 1.14 -4.52 6.74
CA VAL A 9 0.23 -3.48 7.26
C VAL A 9 -0.81 -3.09 6.23
N ASN A 10 -0.38 -2.74 5.01
CA ASN A 10 -1.26 -2.31 3.93
C ASN A 10 -1.04 -3.08 2.63
N GLY A 11 -0.30 -4.19 2.71
CA GLY A 11 0.07 -5.05 1.60
C GLY A 11 1.26 -5.92 1.97
N TYR A 12 1.68 -6.76 1.02
CA TYR A 12 2.88 -7.58 1.14
C TYR A 12 3.93 -7.16 0.13
N LEU A 13 5.18 -7.13 0.58
CA LEU A 13 6.36 -7.07 -0.27
C LEU A 13 6.93 -8.48 -0.36
N VAL A 14 6.93 -9.04 -1.57
CA VAL A 14 7.51 -10.36 -1.86
C VAL A 14 8.84 -10.17 -2.59
N PRO A 15 9.80 -11.10 -2.44
CA PRO A 15 11.02 -11.08 -3.23
C PRO A 15 10.73 -11.16 -4.73
N ASP A 16 11.60 -10.52 -5.53
CA ASP A 16 11.53 -10.64 -6.99
C ASP A 16 11.71 -12.10 -7.42
N ASP A 17 10.98 -12.51 -8.46
CA ASP A 17 10.94 -13.88 -9.00
C ASP A 17 10.51 -14.99 -8.01
N ASP A 18 9.96 -14.65 -6.84
CA ASP A 18 9.42 -15.62 -5.89
C ASP A 18 7.89 -15.81 -6.07
N ALA A 19 7.53 -16.63 -7.05
CA ALA A 19 6.14 -16.98 -7.33
C ALA A 19 5.45 -17.71 -6.16
N ALA A 20 6.21 -18.46 -5.36
CA ALA A 20 5.67 -19.18 -4.21
C ALA A 20 5.22 -18.19 -3.13
N ALA A 21 6.10 -17.27 -2.72
CA ALA A 21 5.78 -16.23 -1.74
C ALA A 21 4.62 -15.33 -2.20
N PHE A 22 4.56 -14.99 -3.49
CA PHE A 22 3.41 -14.27 -4.04
C PHE A 22 2.10 -15.05 -3.88
N SER A 23 2.09 -16.34 -4.27
CA SER A 23 0.89 -17.17 -4.19
C SER A 23 0.41 -17.36 -2.75
N GLU A 24 1.34 -17.50 -1.81
CA GLU A 24 1.04 -17.64 -0.38
C GLU A 24 0.37 -16.37 0.17
N GLY A 25 0.92 -15.19 -0.12
CA GLY A 25 0.32 -13.93 0.32
C GLY A 25 -1.08 -13.69 -0.27
N VAL A 26 -1.29 -14.07 -1.54
CA VAL A 26 -2.63 -13.99 -2.17
C VAL A 26 -3.60 -14.96 -1.49
N LEU A 27 -3.19 -16.21 -1.26
CA LEU A 27 -4.04 -17.22 -0.61
C LEU A 27 -4.39 -16.86 0.83
N GLU A 28 -3.45 -16.30 1.59
CA GLU A 28 -3.69 -15.80 2.95
C GLU A 28 -4.77 -14.73 2.93
N LEU A 29 -4.62 -13.71 2.09
CA LEU A 29 -5.63 -12.65 1.94
C LEU A 29 -6.97 -13.23 1.49
N MET A 30 -7.02 -14.17 0.54
CA MET A 30 -8.29 -14.79 0.12
C MET A 30 -9.00 -15.53 1.26
N ARG A 31 -8.25 -16.15 2.16
CA ARG A 31 -8.77 -16.95 3.28
C ARG A 31 -9.15 -16.10 4.51
N ASP A 32 -8.48 -14.98 4.73
CA ASP A 32 -8.71 -14.10 5.88
C ASP A 32 -9.33 -12.75 5.42
N PRO A 33 -10.68 -12.62 5.44
CA PRO A 33 -11.35 -11.37 5.08
C PRO A 33 -11.03 -10.21 6.04
N ASP A 34 -10.81 -10.48 7.33
CA ASP A 34 -10.54 -9.43 8.32
C ASP A 34 -9.13 -8.83 8.10
N LEU A 35 -8.16 -9.67 7.73
CA LEU A 35 -6.84 -9.21 7.29
C LEU A 35 -6.94 -8.35 6.03
N ARG A 36 -7.71 -8.79 5.02
CA ARG A 36 -7.91 -7.98 3.80
C ARG A 36 -8.54 -6.64 4.09
N ASP A 37 -9.54 -6.58 4.95
CA ASP A 37 -10.23 -5.34 5.27
C ASP A 37 -9.29 -4.38 6.01
N ARG A 38 -8.50 -4.87 6.97
CA ARG A 38 -7.45 -4.08 7.63
C ARG A 38 -6.45 -3.53 6.64
N PHE A 39 -5.94 -4.35 5.72
CA PHE A 39 -5.00 -3.91 4.69
C PHE A 39 -5.62 -2.85 3.79
N SER A 40 -6.88 -3.03 3.40
CA SER A 40 -7.61 -2.10 2.54
C SER A 40 -7.78 -0.73 3.18
N VAL A 41 -8.14 -0.68 4.47
CA VAL A 41 -8.25 0.57 5.22
C VAL A 41 -6.88 1.25 5.36
N ALA A 42 -5.84 0.51 5.72
CA ALA A 42 -4.49 1.05 5.86
C ALA A 42 -3.92 1.57 4.51
N ALA A 43 -4.21 0.87 3.41
CA ALA A 43 -3.81 1.27 2.07
C ALA A 43 -4.50 2.57 1.64
N LEU A 44 -5.81 2.68 1.91
CA LEU A 44 -6.57 3.89 1.64
C LEU A 44 -6.09 5.08 2.47
N ASP A 45 -5.74 4.87 3.74
CA ASP A 45 -5.21 5.96 4.56
C ASP A 45 -3.84 6.43 4.05
N LYS A 46 -2.93 5.51 3.71
CA LYS A 46 -1.62 5.87 3.17
C LYS A 46 -1.71 6.56 1.81
N SER A 47 -2.66 6.19 0.95
CA SER A 47 -2.83 6.81 -0.37
C SER A 47 -3.19 8.30 -0.29
N ARG A 48 -3.86 8.74 0.78
CA ARG A 48 -4.19 10.16 1.03
C ARG A 48 -2.95 11.06 1.09
N ARG A 49 -1.77 10.51 1.40
CA ARG A 49 -0.51 11.27 1.35
C ARG A 49 -0.22 11.82 -0.06
N PHE A 50 -0.72 11.14 -1.08
CA PHE A 50 -0.49 11.46 -2.47
C PHE A 50 -1.70 12.15 -3.13
N SER A 51 -2.65 12.64 -2.32
CA SER A 51 -3.82 13.32 -2.85
C SER A 51 -3.48 14.71 -3.39
N PRO A 52 -4.24 15.22 -4.38
CA PRO A 52 -4.05 16.57 -4.91
C PRO A 52 -4.10 17.65 -3.82
N GLU A 53 -4.97 17.49 -2.83
CA GLU A 53 -5.14 18.43 -1.71
C GLU A 53 -3.85 18.56 -0.88
N ARG A 54 -3.04 17.50 -0.81
CA ARG A 54 -1.77 17.51 -0.09
C ARG A 54 -0.60 17.90 -0.98
N ILE A 55 -0.59 17.47 -2.25
CA ILE A 55 0.54 17.70 -3.18
C ILE A 55 0.52 19.12 -3.77
N TYR A 56 -0.65 19.63 -4.17
CA TYR A 56 -0.75 20.92 -4.87
C TYR A 56 -0.17 22.09 -4.08
N PRO A 57 -0.44 22.25 -2.76
CA PRO A 57 0.16 23.32 -1.96
C PRO A 57 1.69 23.26 -1.89
N GLN A 58 2.29 22.06 -1.94
CA GLN A 58 3.75 21.90 -1.92
C GLN A 58 4.38 22.40 -3.23
N TRP A 59 3.69 22.22 -4.36
CA TRP A 59 4.14 22.77 -5.65
C TRP A 59 4.02 24.28 -5.70
N GLN A 60 2.93 24.85 -5.17
CA GLN A 60 2.79 26.31 -5.09
C GLN A 60 3.94 26.94 -4.30
N GLN A 61 4.31 26.36 -3.16
CA GLN A 61 5.45 26.82 -2.36
C GLN A 61 6.81 26.78 -3.07
N LEU A 62 6.97 25.94 -4.10
CA LEU A 62 8.23 25.80 -4.81
C LEU A 62 8.35 26.74 -6.01
N ILE A 63 7.21 27.11 -6.61
CA ILE A 63 7.14 27.86 -7.88
C ILE A 63 6.81 29.34 -7.64
N GLU A 64 6.05 29.66 -6.60
CA GLU A 64 5.73 31.04 -6.17
C GLU A 64 6.81 31.59 -5.23
#